data_AF-A0AAU5Y3K9-F1
#
_entry.id   AF-A0AAU5Y3K9-F1
#
_cell.length_a   1.000
_cell.length_b   1.000
_cell.length_c   1.000
_cell.angle_alpha   90.00
_cell.angle_beta   90.00
_cell.angle_gamma   90.00
#
_symmetry.space_group_name_H-M   'P 1'
#
loop_
_entity.id
_entity.type
_entity.pdbx_description
1 polymer ?
#
loop_
_entity_poly.entity_id
_entity_poly.type
_entity_poly.pdbx_seq_one_letter_code
_entity_poly.pdbx_strand_id
1 'polypeptide(L)'
;MEDVRAALTAYVTEGEPPLGLTGEEVLSAARLSRRRYLLTGAVALFVVVLALGLAVVVLPHRGEVASAPCPSASGTRAQITDRLSCLIGNAVRSMLDPRARISRLTSPGETPPADPFHLIADPAGAAPREALFHLGVRVTDARGSGSVYVLVLPTGNAGGPPCGGTPEEVVCRSEPTPQGQLWLSTLRSGEVVTHRVALAAPDVFVQFSANNSGVLAQKDVRLPAQRPEPTLTLAQVRDLALTPGLGF
;
A
#
# COMPACT_ATOMS: atom_id res chain seq x y z
N MET A 1 15.01 45.38 11.97
CA MET A 1 14.77 44.32 10.98
C MET A 1 16.11 43.71 10.68
N GLU A 2 16.47 42.67 11.43
CA GLU A 2 17.72 41.94 11.27
C GLU A 2 17.58 40.88 10.17
N ASP A 3 18.66 40.76 9.42
CA ASP A 3 18.72 40.16 8.10
C ASP A 3 18.90 38.64 8.22
N VAL A 4 17.89 37.88 7.76
CA VAL A 4 17.86 36.40 7.75
C VAL A 4 19.05 35.81 6.98
N ARG A 5 19.72 36.60 6.13
CA ARG A 5 20.97 36.21 5.46
C ARG A 5 22.16 36.05 6.41
N ALA A 6 22.24 36.80 7.50
CA ALA A 6 23.38 36.71 8.43
C ALA A 6 23.36 35.42 9.27
N ALA A 7 22.16 34.90 9.55
CA ALA A 7 21.97 33.68 10.34
C ALA A 7 22.30 32.38 9.56
N LEU A 8 22.28 32.42 8.21
CA LEU A 8 22.60 31.27 7.36
C LEU A 8 24.11 31.12 7.07
N THR A 9 24.91 32.17 7.30
CA THR A 9 26.37 32.13 7.09
C THR A 9 27.17 31.63 8.28
N ALA A 10 26.56 31.43 9.45
CA ALA A 10 27.28 31.10 10.69
C ALA A 10 27.42 29.60 11.00
N TYR A 11 26.94 28.70 10.14
CA TYR A 11 27.00 27.24 10.38
C TYR A 11 27.82 26.46 9.36
N VAL A 12 28.77 27.13 8.69
CA VAL A 12 29.75 26.47 7.81
C VAL A 12 31.14 26.87 8.24
N THR A 13 31.58 26.35 9.37
CA THR A 13 33.02 26.20 9.64
C THR A 13 33.25 24.93 10.44
N GLU A 14 34.11 24.09 9.86
CA GLU A 14 34.85 22.96 10.42
C GLU A 14 34.26 21.56 10.22
N GLY A 15 34.75 20.91 9.16
CA GLY A 15 35.08 19.49 9.24
C GLY A 15 34.46 18.53 8.22
N GLU A 16 34.48 18.83 6.91
CA GLU A 16 34.44 17.78 5.87
C GLU A 16 35.02 18.30 4.55
N PRO A 17 35.76 17.47 3.77
CA PRO A 17 36.53 17.93 2.63
C PRO A 17 35.61 18.32 1.46
N PRO A 18 35.94 19.38 0.69
CA PRO A 18 35.12 19.80 -0.42
C PRO A 18 35.13 18.71 -1.50
N LEU A 19 33.97 18.10 -1.77
CA LEU A 19 33.72 17.42 -3.03
C LEU A 19 33.83 18.46 -4.14
N GLY A 20 35.04 18.57 -4.71
CA GLY A 20 35.36 19.42 -5.83
C GLY A 20 34.56 18.99 -7.06
N LEU A 21 33.40 19.63 -7.25
CA LEU A 21 32.70 19.69 -8.51
C LEU A 21 32.33 21.14 -8.72
N THR A 22 33.13 21.82 -9.53
CA THR A 22 32.87 23.22 -9.88
C THR A 22 31.66 23.28 -10.81
N GLY A 23 30.83 24.32 -10.68
CA GLY A 23 29.61 24.49 -11.50
C GLY A 23 29.86 24.52 -13.01
N GLU A 24 31.09 24.80 -13.45
CA GLU A 24 31.50 24.75 -14.85
C GLU A 24 31.72 23.31 -15.37
N GLU A 25 32.08 22.35 -14.51
CA GLU A 25 32.22 20.93 -14.89
C GLU A 25 30.86 20.26 -15.11
N VAL A 26 29.84 20.64 -14.34
CA VAL A 26 28.48 20.13 -14.51
C VAL A 26 27.83 20.65 -15.80
N LEU A 27 28.11 21.92 -16.17
CA LEU A 27 27.57 22.53 -17.39
C LEU A 27 28.30 22.07 -18.67
N SER A 28 29.59 21.74 -18.58
CA SER A 28 30.33 21.15 -19.71
C SER A 28 29.97 19.66 -19.94
N ALA A 29 29.72 18.89 -18.87
CA ALA A 29 29.21 17.52 -18.98
C ALA A 29 27.80 17.45 -19.60
N ALA A 30 26.92 18.43 -19.29
CA ALA A 30 25.59 18.53 -19.88
C ALA A 30 25.61 18.91 -21.38
N ARG A 31 26.62 19.67 -21.84
CA ARG A 31 26.78 20.03 -23.27
C ARG A 31 27.34 18.87 -24.10
N LEU A 32 28.17 18.00 -23.53
CA LEU A 32 28.73 16.83 -24.21
C LEU A 32 27.71 15.70 -24.42
N SER A 33 26.69 15.57 -23.56
CA SER A 33 25.63 14.56 -23.75
C SER A 33 24.65 14.91 -24.88
N ARG A 34 24.38 16.22 -25.09
CA ARG A 34 23.42 16.68 -26.11
C ARG A 34 23.94 16.52 -27.55
N ARG A 35 25.27 16.46 -27.76
CA ARG A 35 25.87 16.22 -29.08
C ARG A 35 25.94 14.74 -29.49
N ARG A 36 25.81 13.78 -28.55
CA ARG A 36 25.79 12.34 -28.87
C ARG A 36 24.41 11.81 -29.29
N TYR A 37 23.34 12.58 -29.08
CA TYR A 37 21.97 12.19 -29.47
C TYR A 37 21.50 12.77 -30.82
N LEU A 38 22.37 13.47 -31.56
CA LEU A 38 22.06 14.02 -32.89
C LEU A 38 22.79 13.31 -34.05
N LEU A 39 23.47 12.19 -33.79
CA LEU A 39 24.20 11.41 -34.81
C LEU A 39 23.87 9.90 -34.79
N THR A 40 22.60 9.56 -34.57
CA THR A 40 22.05 8.22 -34.85
C THR A 40 20.68 8.33 -35.52
N GLY A 41 20.55 9.27 -36.45
CA GLY A 41 19.43 9.35 -37.39
C GLY A 41 19.93 9.12 -38.81
N ALA A 42 19.87 7.87 -39.28
CA ALA A 42 19.77 7.46 -40.69
C ALA A 42 20.14 5.97 -40.88
N VAL A 43 19.19 5.06 -40.66
CA VAL A 43 19.06 3.84 -41.50
C VAL A 43 17.57 3.58 -41.66
N ALA A 44 17.00 4.14 -42.72
CA ALA A 44 15.63 3.91 -43.14
C ALA A 44 15.59 2.74 -44.14
N LEU A 45 14.56 1.91 -43.98
CA LEU A 45 13.83 1.21 -45.05
C LEU A 45 14.64 0.31 -46.00
N PHE A 46 14.60 -1.00 -45.78
CA PHE A 46 14.41 -1.97 -46.87
C PHE A 46 13.84 -3.30 -46.33
N VAL A 47 12.94 -3.90 -47.11
CA VAL A 47 12.30 -5.22 -46.95
C VAL A 47 10.99 -5.25 -46.12
N VAL A 48 9.94 -4.67 -46.71
CA VAL A 48 8.57 -5.19 -46.58
C VAL A 48 8.31 -6.05 -47.82
N VAL A 49 7.52 -7.12 -47.65
CA VAL A 49 7.04 -8.09 -48.66
C VAL A 49 7.91 -9.35 -48.84
N LEU A 50 7.88 -10.28 -47.87
CA LEU A 50 7.59 -11.71 -48.09
C LEU A 50 7.66 -12.50 -46.75
N ALA A 51 6.58 -12.50 -45.95
CA ALA A 51 6.32 -13.54 -44.94
C ALA A 51 4.90 -13.38 -44.37
N LEU A 52 3.91 -13.34 -45.27
CA LEU A 52 2.55 -13.75 -44.92
C LEU A 52 2.59 -15.28 -44.80
N GLY A 53 2.84 -15.78 -43.59
CA GLY A 53 2.91 -17.22 -43.34
C GLY A 53 3.41 -17.56 -41.95
N LEU A 54 2.46 -17.83 -41.05
CA LEU A 54 2.66 -18.57 -39.79
C LEU A 54 3.60 -17.94 -38.76
N ALA A 55 3.13 -16.87 -38.12
CA ALA A 55 3.50 -16.60 -36.74
C ALA A 55 2.21 -16.44 -35.93
N VAL A 56 1.66 -17.57 -35.49
CA VAL A 56 0.82 -17.58 -34.29
C VAL A 56 1.74 -17.12 -33.17
N VAL A 57 1.78 -15.82 -32.94
CA VAL A 57 2.36 -15.26 -31.72
C VAL A 57 1.40 -15.74 -30.63
N VAL A 58 1.79 -16.84 -30.00
CA VAL A 58 1.32 -17.20 -28.67
C VAL A 58 1.77 -16.04 -27.78
N LEU A 59 0.92 -15.02 -27.70
CA LEU A 59 0.92 -14.11 -26.56
C LEU A 59 0.88 -15.03 -25.35
N PRO A 60 1.89 -15.02 -24.47
CA PRO A 60 1.72 -15.69 -23.21
C PRO A 60 0.55 -14.95 -22.56
N HIS A 61 -0.61 -15.60 -22.54
CA HIS A 61 -1.57 -15.37 -21.49
C HIS A 61 -0.73 -15.53 -20.23
N ARG A 62 -0.31 -14.41 -19.63
CA ARG A 62 0.12 -14.40 -18.25
C ARG A 62 -1.13 -14.86 -17.51
N GLY A 63 -1.19 -16.15 -17.26
CA GLY A 63 -2.26 -16.77 -16.51
C GLY A 63 -2.47 -15.97 -15.24
N GLU A 64 -3.70 -15.99 -14.75
CA GLU A 64 -3.95 -15.76 -13.33
C GLU A 64 -2.77 -16.35 -12.57
N VAL A 65 -2.02 -15.50 -11.87
CA VAL A 65 -0.97 -15.97 -10.98
C VAL A 65 -1.69 -16.90 -10.03
N ALA A 66 -1.53 -18.20 -10.25
CA ALA A 66 -2.09 -19.24 -9.41
C ALA A 66 -1.62 -18.89 -8.01
N SER A 67 -2.52 -18.30 -7.23
CA SER A 67 -2.22 -17.86 -5.88
C SER A 67 -1.84 -19.12 -5.15
N ALA A 68 -0.57 -19.26 -4.77
CA ALA A 68 -0.11 -20.43 -4.06
C ALA A 68 -1.08 -20.67 -2.89
N PRO A 69 -1.59 -21.91 -2.72
CA PRO A 69 -2.60 -22.18 -1.72
C PRO A 69 -2.07 -21.74 -0.36
N CYS A 70 -2.83 -20.89 0.31
CA CYS A 70 -2.43 -20.39 1.63
C CYS A 70 -2.41 -21.55 2.64
N PRO A 71 -1.48 -21.53 3.61
CA PRO A 71 -1.39 -22.59 4.63
C PRO A 71 -2.74 -22.87 5.29
N SER A 72 -3.16 -24.14 5.33
CA SER A 72 -4.50 -24.54 5.75
C SER A 72 -4.66 -24.86 7.24
N ALA A 73 -3.57 -24.88 8.04
CA ALA A 73 -3.57 -25.44 9.39
C ALA A 73 -3.14 -24.47 10.50
N SER A 74 -3.84 -24.63 11.62
CA SER A 74 -4.08 -23.70 12.73
C SER A 74 -3.61 -24.27 14.06
N GLY A 75 -3.09 -23.40 14.93
CA GLY A 75 -2.92 -23.72 16.35
C GLY A 75 -2.04 -22.69 17.05
N THR A 76 -0.87 -22.38 16.47
CA THR A 76 0.04 -21.38 17.04
C THR A 76 -0.21 -20.00 16.45
N ARG A 77 0.23 -18.96 17.17
CA ARG A 77 0.09 -17.57 16.73
C ARG A 77 0.82 -17.33 15.41
N ALA A 78 2.01 -17.92 15.25
CA ALA A 78 2.79 -17.83 14.01
C ALA A 78 2.05 -18.45 12.80
N GLN A 79 1.45 -19.63 12.97
CA GLN A 79 0.67 -20.27 11.90
C GLN A 79 -0.56 -19.45 11.51
N ILE A 80 -1.22 -18.84 12.50
CA ILE A 80 -2.33 -17.92 12.25
C ILE A 80 -1.85 -16.70 11.47
N THR A 81 -0.73 -16.10 11.88
CA THR A 81 -0.08 -14.97 11.18
C THR A 81 0.23 -15.32 9.73
N ASP A 82 0.91 -16.43 9.46
CA ASP A 82 1.32 -16.81 8.10
C ASP A 82 0.13 -17.04 7.18
N ARG A 83 -0.90 -17.74 7.68
CA ARG A 83 -2.13 -17.98 6.93
C ARG A 83 -2.85 -16.69 6.60
N LEU A 84 -3.08 -15.82 7.59
CA LEU A 84 -3.76 -14.54 7.35
C LEU A 84 -2.95 -13.63 6.43
N SER A 85 -1.63 -13.57 6.61
CA SER A 85 -0.73 -12.77 5.77
C SER A 85 -0.83 -13.18 4.30
N CYS A 86 -0.88 -14.49 4.03
CA CYS A 86 -1.08 -15.03 2.69
C CYS A 86 -2.47 -14.66 2.14
N LEU A 87 -3.55 -14.91 2.90
CA LEU A 87 -4.93 -14.63 2.46
C LEU A 87 -5.13 -13.15 2.12
N ILE A 88 -4.73 -12.27 3.05
CA ILE A 88 -4.82 -10.82 2.89
C ILE A 88 -3.94 -10.35 1.73
N GLY A 89 -2.70 -10.84 1.67
CA GLY A 89 -1.75 -10.47 0.62
C GLY A 89 -2.25 -10.85 -0.77
N ASN A 90 -2.80 -12.05 -0.93
CA ASN A 90 -3.38 -12.49 -2.22
C ASN A 90 -4.63 -11.67 -2.58
N ALA A 91 -5.55 -11.48 -1.61
CA ALA A 91 -6.77 -10.71 -1.84
C ALA A 91 -6.46 -9.26 -2.25
N VAL A 92 -5.58 -8.57 -1.52
CA VAL A 92 -5.20 -7.19 -1.85
C VAL A 92 -4.48 -7.10 -3.19
N ARG A 93 -3.50 -7.98 -3.46
CA ARG A 93 -2.77 -7.98 -4.74
C ARG A 93 -3.69 -8.20 -5.94
N SER A 94 -4.72 -9.03 -5.80
CA SER A 94 -5.70 -9.29 -6.87
C SER A 94 -6.54 -8.06 -7.27
N MET A 95 -6.66 -7.08 -6.38
CA MET A 95 -7.46 -5.87 -6.58
C MET A 95 -6.65 -4.66 -7.05
N LEU A 96 -5.32 -4.77 -7.09
CA LEU A 96 -4.41 -3.69 -7.44
C LEU A 96 -3.90 -3.82 -8.87
N ASP A 97 -3.40 -2.71 -9.42
CA ASP A 97 -2.65 -2.75 -10.68
C ASP A 97 -1.44 -3.70 -10.50
N PRO A 98 -1.20 -4.66 -11.42
CA PRO A 98 -0.06 -5.57 -11.33
C PRO A 98 1.31 -4.88 -11.29
N ARG A 99 1.40 -3.62 -11.70
CA ARG A 99 2.61 -2.79 -11.66
C ARG A 99 2.71 -1.96 -10.39
N ALA A 100 1.71 -1.98 -9.51
CA ALA A 100 1.75 -1.28 -8.24
C ALA A 100 2.89 -1.84 -7.38
N ARG A 101 3.70 -0.93 -6.83
CA ARG A 101 4.73 -1.29 -5.86
C ARG A 101 4.09 -1.30 -4.48
N ILE A 102 4.27 -2.41 -3.76
CA ILE A 102 3.75 -2.58 -2.41
C ILE A 102 4.93 -2.66 -1.46
N SER A 103 4.94 -1.82 -0.43
CA SER A 103 5.96 -1.82 0.61
C SER A 103 5.31 -1.73 1.99
N ARG A 104 5.94 -2.32 3.01
CA ARG A 104 5.46 -2.19 4.39
C ARG A 104 5.47 -0.72 4.82
N LEU A 105 4.42 -0.28 5.53
CA LEU A 105 4.48 0.93 6.35
C LEU A 105 5.09 0.56 7.69
N THR A 106 6.29 1.07 7.94
CA THR A 106 7.03 0.84 9.18
C THR A 106 7.20 2.13 9.97
N SER A 107 7.41 1.99 11.27
CA SER A 107 7.87 3.11 12.09
C SER A 107 9.35 3.40 11.84
N PRO A 108 9.85 4.61 12.12
CA PRO A 108 11.28 4.91 12.03
C PRO A 108 12.12 3.92 12.87
N GLY A 109 13.14 3.32 12.25
CA GLY A 109 14.03 2.33 12.90
C GLY A 109 13.57 0.88 12.82
N GLU A 110 12.36 0.61 12.32
CA GLU A 110 11.87 -0.75 12.12
C GLU A 110 12.34 -1.31 10.77
N THR A 111 12.84 -2.55 10.78
CA THR A 111 13.21 -3.28 9.56
C THR A 111 11.96 -3.94 8.99
N PRO A 112 11.55 -3.63 7.74
CA PRO A 112 10.37 -4.22 7.16
C PRO A 112 10.55 -5.73 6.93
N PRO A 113 9.48 -6.53 7.07
CA PRO A 113 9.51 -7.94 6.69
C PRO A 113 9.72 -8.10 5.18
N ALA A 114 10.23 -9.26 4.77
CA ALA A 114 10.43 -9.59 3.36
C ALA A 114 9.11 -9.59 2.56
N ASP A 115 8.03 -10.12 3.15
CA ASP A 115 6.67 -9.94 2.63
C ASP A 115 6.01 -8.73 3.31
N PRO A 116 5.66 -7.66 2.57
CA PRO A 116 4.96 -6.50 3.12
C PRO A 116 3.67 -6.85 3.88
N PHE A 117 3.04 -7.97 3.51
CA PHE A 117 1.78 -8.42 4.11
C PHE A 117 1.96 -9.31 5.36
N HIS A 118 3.20 -9.56 5.81
CA HIS A 118 3.41 -10.29 7.06
C HIS A 118 2.80 -9.51 8.23
N LEU A 119 1.73 -10.04 8.82
CA LEU A 119 1.01 -9.40 9.92
C LEU A 119 1.87 -9.34 11.19
N ILE A 120 1.71 -8.25 11.95
CA ILE A 120 2.17 -8.21 13.34
C ILE A 120 1.07 -8.85 14.19
N ALA A 121 1.45 -9.71 15.14
CA ALA A 121 0.53 -10.37 16.05
C ALA A 121 0.84 -9.96 17.49
N ASP A 122 0.16 -8.93 17.97
CA ASP A 122 0.32 -8.41 19.33
C ASP A 122 -0.49 -9.27 20.31
N PRO A 123 0.13 -9.83 21.36
CA PRO A 123 -0.58 -10.66 22.32
C PRO A 123 -1.56 -9.82 23.15
N ALA A 124 -2.86 -10.15 23.10
CA ALA A 124 -3.88 -9.63 24.02
C ALA A 124 -4.29 -10.65 25.10
N GLY A 125 -3.83 -11.90 24.97
CA GLY A 125 -4.05 -12.98 25.92
C GLY A 125 -3.08 -14.15 25.73
N ALA A 126 -3.29 -15.21 26.52
CA ALA A 126 -2.41 -16.38 26.53
C ALA A 126 -2.66 -17.30 25.33
N ALA A 127 -3.90 -17.36 24.83
CA ALA A 127 -4.22 -18.20 23.70
C ALA A 127 -3.67 -17.61 22.40
N PRO A 128 -3.24 -18.46 21.44
CA PRO A 128 -2.81 -18.04 20.11
C PRO A 128 -3.84 -17.16 19.38
N ARG A 129 -5.13 -17.44 19.58
CA ARG A 129 -6.25 -16.69 18.99
C ARG A 129 -6.49 -15.36 19.68
N GLU A 130 -6.06 -15.16 20.93
CA GLU A 130 -6.23 -13.91 21.68
C GLU A 130 -5.17 -12.86 21.28
N ALA A 131 -4.78 -12.81 20.01
CA ALA A 131 -3.85 -11.81 19.50
C ALA A 131 -4.57 -10.81 18.60
N LEU A 132 -4.12 -9.57 18.64
CA LEU A 132 -4.48 -8.52 17.70
C LEU A 132 -3.54 -8.65 16.50
N PHE A 133 -4.11 -8.84 15.30
CA PHE A 133 -3.32 -8.93 14.08
C PHE A 133 -3.47 -7.65 13.27
N HIS A 134 -2.37 -7.02 12.89
CA HIS A 134 -2.43 -5.78 12.13
C HIS A 134 -1.27 -5.60 11.15
N LEU A 135 -1.55 -4.81 10.12
CA LEU A 135 -0.56 -4.31 9.19
C LEU A 135 -0.98 -3.01 8.53
N GLY A 136 0.01 -2.30 8.00
CA GLY A 136 -0.18 -1.24 7.01
C GLY A 136 0.79 -1.45 5.86
N VAL A 137 0.31 -1.30 4.62
CA VAL A 137 1.14 -1.28 3.42
C VAL A 137 0.93 0.01 2.65
N ARG A 138 2.02 0.54 2.10
CA ARG A 138 2.01 1.59 1.09
C ARG A 138 1.85 0.92 -0.26
N VAL A 139 0.97 1.48 -1.09
CA VAL A 139 0.79 1.08 -2.47
C VAL A 139 1.09 2.30 -3.34
N THR A 140 2.06 2.17 -4.24
CA THR A 140 2.47 3.22 -5.17
C THR A 140 2.27 2.74 -6.60
N ASP A 141 1.41 3.44 -7.33
CA ASP A 141 1.10 3.19 -8.74
C ASP A 141 1.27 4.48 -9.57
N ALA A 142 0.83 4.47 -10.83
CA ALA A 142 0.91 5.64 -11.72
C ALA A 142 0.06 6.84 -11.26
N ARG A 143 -0.91 6.63 -10.36
CA ARG A 143 -1.78 7.68 -9.80
C ARG A 143 -1.23 8.29 -8.51
N GLY A 144 -0.13 7.75 -7.98
CA GLY A 144 0.52 8.22 -6.76
C GLY A 144 0.57 7.15 -5.67
N SER A 145 0.68 7.58 -4.41
CA SER A 145 0.81 6.68 -3.26
C SER A 145 -0.42 6.72 -2.37
N GLY A 146 -0.90 5.54 -1.96
CA GLY A 146 -1.92 5.39 -0.92
C GLY A 146 -1.51 4.28 0.05
N SER A 147 -2.44 3.89 0.91
CA SER A 147 -2.19 2.82 1.87
C SER A 147 -3.39 1.91 2.05
N VAL A 148 -3.10 0.68 2.46
CA VAL A 148 -4.09 -0.29 2.92
C VAL A 148 -3.69 -0.72 4.33
N TYR A 149 -4.63 -0.62 5.26
CA TYR A 149 -4.48 -1.06 6.64
C TYR A 149 -5.43 -2.20 6.93
N VAL A 150 -4.98 -3.13 7.77
CA VAL A 150 -5.76 -4.26 8.22
C VAL A 150 -5.65 -4.37 9.73
N LEU A 151 -6.78 -4.64 10.37
CA LEU A 151 -6.89 -4.94 11.79
C LEU A 151 -7.82 -6.14 11.95
N VAL A 152 -7.36 -7.16 12.68
CA VAL A 152 -8.15 -8.34 13.05
C VAL A 152 -8.09 -8.50 14.56
N LEU A 153 -9.25 -8.55 15.20
CA LEU A 153 -9.41 -8.64 16.65
C LEU A 153 -10.16 -9.92 17.03
N PRO A 154 -9.79 -10.57 18.14
CA PRO A 154 -10.42 -11.81 18.61
C PRO A 154 -11.64 -11.54 19.48
N THR A 155 -12.51 -10.63 19.03
CA THR A 155 -13.71 -10.23 19.75
C THR A 155 -14.92 -10.54 18.90
N GLY A 156 -15.51 -11.71 19.16
CA GLY A 156 -16.88 -12.01 18.78
C GLY A 156 -17.84 -11.11 19.55
N ASN A 157 -18.70 -10.36 18.86
CA ASN A 157 -19.67 -9.40 19.44
C ASN A 157 -19.16 -7.98 19.75
N ALA A 158 -17.98 -7.58 19.27
CA ALA A 158 -17.71 -6.16 19.17
C ALA A 158 -18.65 -5.56 18.12
N GLY A 159 -19.69 -4.83 18.55
CA GLY A 159 -20.47 -4.02 17.63
C GLY A 159 -19.53 -3.14 16.81
N GLY A 160 -19.73 -3.08 15.49
CA GLY A 160 -18.95 -2.20 14.64
C GLY A 160 -19.16 -0.73 15.03
N PRO A 161 -18.28 0.18 14.59
CA PRO A 161 -18.45 1.59 14.88
C PRO A 161 -19.84 2.04 14.39
N PRO A 162 -20.67 2.66 15.25
CA PRO A 162 -21.98 3.12 14.83
C PRO A 162 -21.84 4.17 13.73
N CYS A 163 -22.71 4.11 12.72
CA CYS A 163 -22.79 5.17 11.73
C CYS A 163 -23.14 6.50 12.40
N GLY A 164 -22.49 7.58 11.97
CA GLY A 164 -22.61 8.91 12.57
C GLY A 164 -21.78 9.08 13.85
N GLY A 165 -20.91 8.13 14.19
CA GLY A 165 -20.06 8.18 15.38
C GLY A 165 -18.87 9.13 15.26
N THR A 166 -18.52 9.59 14.06
CA THR A 166 -17.39 10.52 13.85
C THR A 166 -17.74 11.65 12.88
N PRO A 167 -17.25 12.89 13.12
CA PRO A 167 -17.51 14.03 12.24
C PRO A 167 -16.83 13.90 10.87
N GLU A 168 -15.84 13.02 10.74
CA GLU A 168 -15.14 12.74 9.50
C GLU A 168 -15.94 11.81 8.57
N GLU A 169 -17.00 11.18 9.06
CA GLU A 169 -17.78 10.22 8.29
C GLU A 169 -18.74 10.91 7.31
N VAL A 170 -18.47 10.74 6.02
CA VAL A 170 -19.25 11.34 4.93
C VAL A 170 -20.29 10.37 4.39
N VAL A 171 -19.97 9.07 4.43
CA VAL A 171 -20.87 7.98 4.04
C VAL A 171 -20.75 6.89 5.08
N CYS A 172 -21.87 6.36 5.54
CA CYS A 172 -21.92 5.14 6.32
C CYS A 172 -23.14 4.31 5.99
N ARG A 173 -22.95 3.01 5.86
CA ARG A 173 -24.04 2.05 5.75
C ARG A 173 -23.68 0.77 6.47
N SER A 174 -24.68 0.12 7.00
CA SER A 174 -24.57 -1.23 7.56
C SER A 174 -25.32 -2.20 6.65
N GLU A 175 -24.79 -3.42 6.51
CA GLU A 175 -25.45 -4.49 5.74
C GLU A 175 -25.23 -5.85 6.42
N PRO A 176 -26.29 -6.66 6.59
CA PRO A 176 -26.15 -8.02 7.10
C PRO A 176 -25.55 -8.93 6.02
N THR A 177 -24.74 -9.90 6.43
CA THR A 177 -24.14 -10.90 5.54
C THR A 177 -24.17 -12.28 6.20
N PRO A 178 -23.98 -13.38 5.45
CA PRO A 178 -23.87 -14.71 6.04
C PRO A 178 -22.72 -14.85 7.07
N GLN A 179 -21.69 -14.00 6.98
CA GLN A 179 -20.53 -14.04 7.87
C GLN A 179 -20.72 -13.19 9.14
N GLY A 180 -21.71 -12.29 9.14
CA GLY A 180 -21.92 -11.33 10.22
C GLY A 180 -22.40 -9.97 9.72
N GLN A 181 -22.28 -8.96 10.56
CA GLN A 181 -22.70 -7.61 10.25
C GLN A 181 -21.53 -6.81 9.66
N LEU A 182 -21.76 -6.17 8.50
CA LEU A 182 -20.80 -5.22 7.91
C LEU A 182 -21.18 -3.77 8.22
N TRP A 183 -20.16 -2.94 8.33
CA TRP A 183 -20.23 -1.48 8.31
C TRP A 183 -19.26 -0.97 7.26
N LEU A 184 -19.76 -0.24 6.28
CA LEU A 184 -18.97 0.40 5.25
C LEU A 184 -19.02 1.89 5.46
N SER A 185 -17.86 2.54 5.51
CA SER A 185 -17.81 3.99 5.63
C SER A 185 -16.77 4.64 4.74
N THR A 186 -17.02 5.90 4.41
CA THR A 186 -16.03 6.80 3.81
C THR A 186 -15.78 7.93 4.77
N LEU A 187 -14.53 8.06 5.21
CA LEU A 187 -14.05 9.12 6.08
C LEU A 187 -13.32 10.16 5.25
N ARG A 188 -13.46 11.44 5.61
CA ARG A 188 -12.69 12.55 5.06
C ARG A 188 -12.11 13.38 6.20
N SER A 189 -10.78 13.39 6.30
CA SER A 189 -10.03 14.21 7.24
C SER A 189 -9.10 15.12 6.46
N GLY A 190 -9.50 16.39 6.31
CA GLY A 190 -8.86 17.32 5.39
C GLY A 190 -8.91 16.80 3.94
N GLU A 191 -7.75 16.58 3.34
CA GLU A 191 -7.61 16.05 1.97
C GLU A 191 -7.54 14.52 1.91
N VAL A 192 -7.45 13.87 3.08
CA VAL A 192 -7.35 12.42 3.15
C VAL A 192 -8.75 11.84 3.07
N VAL A 193 -8.94 10.96 2.10
CA VAL A 193 -10.15 10.15 1.98
C VAL A 193 -9.80 8.72 2.35
N THR A 194 -10.59 8.11 3.23
CA THR A 194 -10.41 6.71 3.66
C THR A 194 -11.70 5.95 3.40
N HIS A 195 -11.63 4.88 2.61
CA HIS A 195 -12.68 3.87 2.55
C HIS A 195 -12.39 2.81 3.60
N ARG A 196 -13.39 2.49 4.40
CA ARG A 196 -13.27 1.56 5.52
C ARG A 196 -14.41 0.55 5.48
N VAL A 197 -14.10 -0.67 5.86
CA VAL A 197 -15.09 -1.68 6.21
C VAL A 197 -14.74 -2.28 7.56
N ALA A 198 -15.76 -2.63 8.33
CA ALA A 198 -15.66 -3.49 9.50
C ALA A 198 -16.66 -4.63 9.37
N LEU A 199 -16.22 -5.87 9.64
CA LEU A 199 -17.04 -7.06 9.77
C LEU A 199 -17.00 -7.52 11.22
N ALA A 200 -18.15 -7.56 11.87
CA ALA A 200 -18.31 -8.27 13.14
C ALA A 200 -18.90 -9.64 12.86
N ALA A 201 -18.05 -10.66 12.93
CA ALA A 201 -18.43 -12.07 12.87
C ALA A 201 -18.53 -12.66 14.29
N PRO A 202 -19.10 -13.87 14.46
CA PRO A 202 -19.31 -14.47 15.78
C PRO A 202 -18.06 -14.60 16.65
N ASP A 203 -16.88 -14.80 16.05
CA ASP A 203 -15.62 -15.08 16.77
C ASP A 203 -14.49 -14.10 16.43
N VAL A 204 -14.73 -13.14 15.53
CA VAL A 204 -13.70 -12.23 15.03
C VAL A 204 -14.29 -10.90 14.60
N PHE A 205 -13.54 -9.83 14.81
CA PHE A 205 -13.78 -8.54 14.17
C PHE A 205 -12.67 -8.26 13.16
N VAL A 206 -13.04 -7.95 11.93
CA VAL A 206 -12.10 -7.66 10.84
C VAL A 206 -12.35 -6.26 10.31
N GLN A 207 -11.30 -5.46 10.17
CA GLN A 207 -11.37 -4.13 9.58
C GLN A 207 -10.32 -3.98 8.49
N PHE A 208 -10.76 -3.48 7.34
CA PHE A 208 -9.88 -3.01 6.27
C PHE A 208 -10.10 -1.52 6.07
N SER A 209 -9.03 -0.78 5.81
CA SER A 209 -9.10 0.61 5.39
C SER A 209 -8.15 0.84 4.22
N ALA A 210 -8.60 1.59 3.22
CA ALA A 210 -7.77 2.07 2.12
C ALA A 210 -7.87 3.59 2.05
N ASN A 211 -6.74 4.28 1.91
CA ASN A 211 -6.75 5.74 1.82
C ASN A 211 -5.81 6.25 0.73
N ASN A 212 -5.91 7.56 0.47
CA ASN A 212 -5.15 8.26 -0.56
C ASN A 212 -3.81 8.84 -0.06
N SER A 213 -3.26 8.33 1.06
CA SER A 213 -1.95 8.68 1.58
C SER A 213 -1.08 7.43 1.77
N GLY A 214 0.14 7.47 1.24
CA GLY A 214 1.14 6.42 1.50
C GLY A 214 1.93 6.66 2.79
N VAL A 215 1.56 7.59 3.65
CA VAL A 215 2.31 7.91 4.87
C VAL A 215 1.65 7.23 6.07
N LEU A 216 2.48 6.66 6.96
CA LEU A 216 2.00 6.11 8.22
C LEU A 216 1.45 7.25 9.08
N ALA A 217 0.24 7.08 9.60
CA ALA A 217 -0.36 8.06 10.49
C ALA A 217 0.47 8.21 11.77
N GLN A 218 0.84 9.44 12.09
CA GLN A 218 1.52 9.78 13.32
C GLN A 218 0.65 10.74 14.11
N LYS A 219 0.69 10.59 15.44
CA LYS A 219 -0.04 11.47 16.34
C LYS A 219 0.41 12.92 16.09
N ASP A 220 -0.56 13.83 16.00
CA ASP A 220 -0.35 15.27 15.84
C ASP A 220 0.32 15.68 14.51
N VAL A 221 0.45 14.76 13.54
CA VAL A 221 1.00 15.03 12.21
C VAL A 221 -0.10 14.90 11.16
N ARG A 222 -0.34 15.98 10.40
CA ARG A 222 -1.28 15.95 9.28
C ARG A 222 -0.80 15.01 8.20
N LEU A 223 -1.64 14.05 7.82
CA LEU A 223 -1.37 13.14 6.71
C LEU A 223 -1.53 13.89 5.36
N PRO A 224 -0.55 13.82 4.44
CA PRO A 224 -0.69 14.42 3.12
C PRO A 224 -1.46 13.48 2.18
N ALA A 225 -2.35 14.03 1.35
CA ALA A 225 -2.88 13.29 0.20
C ALA A 225 -1.79 13.15 -0.88
N GLN A 226 -1.60 11.94 -1.39
CA GLN A 226 -0.56 11.60 -2.38
C GLN A 226 -1.12 10.96 -3.65
N ARG A 227 -2.46 10.84 -3.73
CA ARG A 227 -3.22 10.43 -4.91
C ARG A 227 -4.64 11.01 -4.84
N PRO A 228 -5.37 11.11 -5.97
CA PRO A 228 -6.70 11.72 -5.98
C PRO A 228 -7.77 10.94 -5.21
N GLU A 229 -7.70 9.62 -5.24
CA GLU A 229 -8.68 8.70 -4.65
C GLU A 229 -7.96 7.64 -3.81
N PRO A 230 -8.63 6.97 -2.85
CA PRO A 230 -8.04 5.84 -2.15
C PRO A 230 -7.49 4.74 -3.09
N THR A 231 -6.58 3.92 -2.57
CA THR A 231 -5.96 2.79 -3.27
C THR A 231 -6.97 1.73 -3.72
N LEU A 232 -7.99 1.49 -2.92
CA LEU A 232 -9.09 0.58 -3.19
C LEU A 232 -10.40 1.33 -3.04
N THR A 233 -11.37 1.03 -3.91
CA THR A 233 -12.74 1.56 -3.80
C THR A 233 -13.45 0.99 -2.58
N LEU A 234 -14.55 1.63 -2.14
CA LEU A 234 -15.37 1.11 -1.04
C LEU A 234 -15.90 -0.30 -1.31
N ALA A 235 -16.21 -0.63 -2.57
CA ALA A 235 -16.63 -1.97 -2.96
C ALA A 235 -15.50 -3.01 -2.86
N GLN A 236 -14.28 -2.65 -3.29
CA GLN A 236 -13.12 -3.54 -3.14
C GLN A 236 -12.78 -3.76 -1.66
N VAL A 237 -12.83 -2.71 -0.84
CA VAL A 237 -12.60 -2.81 0.60
C VAL A 237 -13.65 -3.73 1.26
N ARG A 238 -14.91 -3.63 0.87
CA ARG A 238 -15.98 -4.56 1.27
C ARG A 238 -15.65 -6.01 0.92
N ASP A 239 -15.23 -6.26 -0.31
CA ASP A 239 -14.92 -7.61 -0.78
C ASP A 239 -13.71 -8.21 -0.05
N LEU A 240 -12.75 -7.38 0.39
CA LEU A 240 -11.66 -7.83 1.26
C LEU A 240 -12.18 -8.38 2.60
N ALA A 241 -13.11 -7.68 3.27
CA ALA A 241 -13.68 -8.16 4.53
C ALA A 241 -14.45 -9.47 4.38
N LEU A 242 -14.98 -9.74 3.18
CA LEU A 242 -15.70 -10.96 2.86
C LEU A 242 -14.80 -12.11 2.40
N THR A 243 -13.49 -11.91 2.34
CA THR A 243 -12.52 -12.93 1.93
C THR A 243 -12.70 -14.19 2.80
N PRO A 244 -12.92 -15.37 2.21
CA PRO A 244 -13.07 -16.60 2.96
C PRO A 244 -11.83 -16.90 3.81
N GLY A 245 -12.06 -17.38 5.04
CA GLY A 245 -10.99 -17.80 5.93
C GLY A 245 -10.33 -16.69 6.75
N LEU A 246 -10.88 -15.47 6.80
CA LEU A 246 -10.34 -14.44 7.71
C LEU A 246 -10.65 -14.70 9.21
N GLY A 247 -11.58 -15.61 9.53
CA GLY A 247 -11.82 -16.11 10.89
C GLY A 247 -10.82 -17.16 11.35
N PHE A 248 -10.86 -17.52 12.65
CA PHE A 248 -9.91 -18.43 13.32
C PHE A 248 -10.55 -19.66 13.92
#